data_AF-A0A7L4ESF7-F1
#
_entry.id   AF-A0A7L4ESF7-F1
#
_cell.length_a   1.000
_cell.length_b   1.000
_cell.length_c   1.000
_cell.angle_alpha   90.00
_cell.angle_beta   90.00
_cell.angle_gamma   90.00
#
_symmetry.space_group_name_H-M   'P 1'
#
loop_
_entity.id
_entity.type
_entity.pdbx_description
1 polymer ?
#
loop_
_entity_poly.entity_id
_entity_poly.type
_entity_poly.pdbx_seq_one_letter_code
_entity_poly.pdbx_strand_id
1 'polypeptide(L)'
;APPGHAQDGGQETSFRWQCVEQPIGKLLFRRFLEGAPQFAAAGALWSEIEAFEQCEDAEREASAKRLRGRFFTPGGAEHCGFLSAGATAPPAGEGGARVGDNMAAGTLARLT
;
A
#
# COMPACT_ATOMS: atom_id res chain seq x y z
N ALA A 1 25.08 15.48 -34.80
CA ALA A 1 25.20 15.20 -33.35
C ALA A 1 24.10 14.21 -32.99
N PRO A 2 24.37 13.13 -32.22
CA PRO A 2 23.29 12.31 -31.72
C PRO A 2 22.43 13.16 -30.77
N PRO A 3 21.11 12.92 -30.69
CA PRO A 3 20.30 13.59 -29.68
C PRO A 3 20.85 13.21 -28.31
N GLY A 4 21.34 14.19 -27.57
CA GLY A 4 21.73 14.01 -26.18
C GLY A 4 20.52 13.46 -25.44
N HIS A 5 20.68 12.32 -24.78
CA HIS A 5 19.76 11.87 -23.75
C HIS A 5 19.66 13.03 -22.76
N ALA A 6 18.54 13.74 -22.77
CA ALA A 6 18.19 14.65 -21.69
C ALA A 6 18.31 13.80 -20.42
N GLN A 7 19.23 14.17 -19.53
CA GLN A 7 19.44 13.44 -18.28
C GLN A 7 18.15 13.57 -17.46
N ASP A 8 17.31 12.55 -17.55
CA ASP A 8 16.23 12.25 -16.61
C ASP A 8 16.84 11.69 -15.31
N GLY A 9 17.78 12.44 -14.74
CA GLY A 9 18.54 12.01 -13.56
C GLY A 9 17.70 11.86 -12.29
N GLY A 10 16.41 12.22 -12.34
CA GLY A 10 15.48 12.08 -11.21
C GLY A 10 14.77 10.73 -11.19
N GLN A 11 14.54 10.10 -12.33
CA GLN A 11 13.73 8.88 -12.40
C GLN A 11 14.51 7.64 -11.94
N GLU A 12 15.80 7.53 -12.29
CA GLU A 12 16.64 6.40 -11.86
C GLU A 12 16.83 6.30 -10.33
N THR A 13 16.81 7.42 -9.60
CA THR A 13 16.94 7.43 -8.13
C THR A 13 15.60 7.48 -7.39
N SER A 14 14.47 7.56 -8.09
CA SER A 14 13.16 7.64 -7.46
C SER A 14 12.80 6.33 -6.76
N PHE A 15 12.35 6.41 -5.50
CA PHE A 15 11.85 5.26 -4.75
C PHE A 15 10.63 4.64 -5.45
N ARG A 16 9.68 5.48 -5.88
CA ARG A 16 8.48 5.01 -6.58
C ARG A 16 8.84 4.23 -7.84
N TRP A 17 9.75 4.77 -8.64
CA TRP A 17 10.22 4.08 -9.84
C TRP A 17 10.88 2.73 -9.47
N GLN A 18 11.89 2.77 -8.61
CA GLN A 18 12.70 1.58 -8.28
C GLN A 18 11.93 0.51 -7.52
N CYS A 19 11.08 0.87 -6.55
CA CYS A 19 10.51 -0.05 -5.57
C CYS A 19 9.01 -0.32 -5.76
N VAL A 20 8.34 0.38 -6.67
CA VAL A 20 6.88 0.22 -6.89
C VAL A 20 6.57 -0.09 -8.35
N GLU A 21 7.13 0.67 -9.29
CA GLU A 21 6.80 0.54 -10.72
C GLU A 21 7.67 -0.51 -11.42
N GLN A 22 8.95 -0.62 -11.06
CA GLN A 22 9.85 -1.66 -11.58
C GLN A 22 9.54 -3.03 -10.94
N PRO A 23 9.12 -4.06 -11.71
CA PRO A 23 8.69 -5.34 -11.14
C PRO A 23 9.76 -6.05 -10.29
N ILE A 24 11.01 -6.06 -10.78
CA ILE A 24 12.12 -6.68 -10.06
C ILE A 24 12.44 -5.89 -8.79
N GLY A 25 12.47 -4.56 -8.87
CA GLY A 25 12.78 -3.73 -7.72
C GLY A 25 11.69 -3.78 -6.65
N LYS A 26 10.41 -3.84 -7.04
CA LYS A 26 9.28 -4.13 -6.14
C LYS A 26 9.42 -5.48 -5.46
N LEU A 27 9.78 -6.53 -6.21
CA LEU A 27 10.01 -7.86 -5.63
C LEU A 27 11.12 -7.83 -4.58
N LEU A 28 12.28 -7.22 -4.91
CA LEU A 28 13.41 -7.10 -3.99
C LEU A 28 13.05 -6.30 -2.74
N PHE A 29 12.32 -5.19 -2.91
CA PHE A 29 11.90 -4.36 -1.80
C PHE A 29 10.92 -5.09 -0.88
N ARG A 30 9.97 -5.88 -1.42
CA ARG A 30 9.09 -6.74 -0.60
C ARG A 30 9.89 -7.76 0.21
N ARG A 31 10.89 -8.40 -0.39
CA ARG A 31 11.78 -9.33 0.35
C ARG A 31 12.58 -8.63 1.44
N PHE A 32 13.00 -7.40 1.21
CA PHE A 32 13.64 -6.57 2.24
C PHE A 32 12.69 -6.30 3.41
N LEU A 33 11.43 -5.92 3.14
CA LEU A 33 10.43 -5.69 4.19
C LEU A 33 10.13 -6.97 5.00
N GLU A 34 10.03 -8.12 4.33
CA GLU A 34 9.82 -9.43 4.96
C GLU A 34 11.00 -9.87 5.84
N GLY A 35 12.23 -9.55 5.43
CA GLY A 35 13.45 -9.96 6.14
C GLY A 35 13.79 -9.11 7.36
N ALA A 36 13.10 -8.00 7.57
CA ALA A 36 13.39 -7.02 8.63
C ALA A 36 12.20 -6.92 9.60
N PRO A 37 12.32 -7.41 10.85
CA PRO A 37 11.20 -7.44 11.80
C PRO A 37 10.51 -6.09 12.04
N GLN A 38 11.26 -4.99 11.98
CA GLN A 38 10.72 -3.63 12.12
C GLN A 38 9.83 -3.18 10.96
N PHE A 39 9.93 -3.84 9.79
CA PHE A 39 9.16 -3.54 8.58
C PHE A 39 8.14 -4.62 8.23
N ALA A 40 8.16 -5.77 8.93
CA ALA A 40 7.30 -6.90 8.65
C ALA A 40 5.81 -6.53 8.60
N ALA A 41 5.33 -5.72 9.56
CA ALA A 41 3.93 -5.28 9.59
C ALA A 41 3.56 -4.39 8.37
N ALA A 42 4.48 -3.53 7.91
CA ALA A 42 4.25 -2.70 6.73
C ALA A 42 4.24 -3.54 5.44
N GLY A 43 5.15 -4.51 5.32
CA GLY A 43 5.15 -5.46 4.19
C GLY A 43 3.91 -6.35 4.14
N ALA A 44 3.44 -6.81 5.30
CA ALA A 44 2.20 -7.57 5.43
C ALA A 44 0.97 -6.73 5.06
N LEU A 45 0.89 -5.49 5.56
CA LEU A 45 -0.19 -4.56 5.20
C LEU A 45 -0.23 -4.34 3.68
N TRP A 46 0.91 -4.03 3.05
CA TRP A 46 0.95 -3.79 1.61
C TRP A 46 0.44 -5.01 0.83
N SER A 47 0.85 -6.21 1.22
CA SER A 47 0.39 -7.44 0.57
C SER A 47 -1.11 -7.69 0.74
N GLU A 48 -1.68 -7.38 1.91
CA GLU A 48 -3.12 -7.48 2.13
C GLU A 48 -3.91 -6.40 1.38
N ILE A 49 -3.36 -5.21 1.18
CA ILE A 49 -4.01 -4.17 0.35
C ILE A 49 -4.06 -4.63 -1.11
N GLU A 50 -2.97 -5.14 -1.66
CA GLU A 50 -2.97 -5.64 -3.05
C GLU A 50 -3.92 -6.84 -3.23
N ALA A 51 -4.01 -7.72 -2.24
CA ALA A 51 -4.99 -8.80 -2.25
C ALA A 51 -6.43 -8.25 -2.16
N PHE A 52 -6.66 -7.21 -1.35
CA PHE A 52 -7.95 -6.55 -1.24
C PHE A 52 -8.39 -5.85 -2.54
N GLU A 53 -7.46 -5.29 -3.31
CA GLU A 53 -7.75 -4.73 -4.64
C GLU A 53 -8.25 -5.80 -5.62
N GLN A 54 -7.83 -7.05 -5.43
CA GLN A 54 -8.25 -8.20 -6.23
C GLN A 54 -9.48 -8.93 -5.64
N CYS A 55 -10.01 -8.48 -4.49
CA CYS A 55 -11.20 -9.11 -3.90
C CYS A 55 -12.45 -8.84 -4.75
N GLU A 56 -13.25 -9.88 -4.90
CA GLU A 56 -14.61 -9.80 -5.43
C GLU A 56 -15.50 -8.95 -4.52
N ASP A 57 -16.53 -8.32 -5.08
CA ASP A 57 -17.40 -7.40 -4.34
C ASP A 57 -18.12 -8.08 -3.16
N ALA A 58 -18.44 -9.37 -3.28
CA ALA A 58 -19.05 -10.15 -2.21
C ALA A 58 -18.13 -10.37 -0.99
N GLU A 59 -16.80 -10.35 -1.19
CA GLU A 59 -15.80 -10.59 -0.15
C GLU A 59 -15.22 -9.28 0.42
N ARG A 60 -15.44 -8.18 -0.31
CA ARG A 60 -14.82 -6.88 -0.05
C ARG A 60 -15.12 -6.35 1.35
N GLU A 61 -16.36 -6.46 1.84
CA GLU A 61 -16.69 -5.98 3.18
C GLU A 61 -15.94 -6.77 4.28
N ALA A 62 -15.94 -8.09 4.17
CA ALA A 62 -15.25 -8.97 5.12
C ALA A 62 -13.73 -8.73 5.10
N SER A 63 -13.14 -8.56 3.92
CA SER A 63 -11.71 -8.27 3.76
C SER A 63 -11.34 -6.88 4.31
N ALA A 64 -12.17 -5.85 4.10
CA ALA A 64 -11.96 -4.52 4.69
C ALA A 64 -11.97 -4.58 6.22
N LYS A 65 -12.93 -5.31 6.81
CA LYS A 65 -13.02 -5.49 8.26
C LYS A 65 -11.79 -6.20 8.82
N ARG A 66 -11.32 -7.26 8.15
CA ARG A 66 -10.10 -8.00 8.52
C ARG A 66 -8.87 -7.08 8.50
N LEU A 67 -8.70 -6.31 7.42
CA LEU A 67 -7.57 -5.40 7.25
C LEU A 67 -7.55 -4.31 8.34
N ARG A 68 -8.71 -3.71 8.64
CA ARG A 68 -8.84 -2.72 9.71
C ARG A 68 -8.54 -3.28 11.10
N GLY A 69 -9.06 -4.47 11.43
CA GLY A 69 -8.83 -5.09 12.72
C GLY A 69 -7.36 -5.49 12.94
N ARG A 70 -6.70 -5.98 11.88
CA ARG A 70 -5.33 -6.48 11.95
C ARG A 70 -4.28 -5.36 11.97
N PHE A 71 -4.44 -4.34 11.13
CA PHE A 71 -3.39 -3.34 10.89
C PHE A 71 -3.71 -1.93 11.41
N PHE A 72 -4.98 -1.52 11.44
CA PHE A 72 -5.33 -0.11 11.73
C PHE A 72 -5.78 0.12 13.18
N THR A 73 -6.09 -0.95 13.90
CA THR A 73 -6.63 -0.87 15.26
C THR A 73 -5.50 -1.06 16.27
N PRO A 74 -5.32 -0.15 17.24
CA PRO A 74 -4.38 -0.36 18.34
C PRO A 74 -4.67 -1.68 19.05
N GLY A 75 -3.65 -2.51 19.24
CA GLY A 75 -3.79 -3.86 19.80
C GLY A 75 -4.09 -4.96 18.77
N GLY A 76 -4.25 -4.62 17.49
CA GLY A 76 -4.24 -5.59 16.40
C GLY A 76 -2.88 -6.29 16.27
N ALA A 77 -2.88 -7.55 15.80
CA ALA A 77 -1.68 -8.40 15.76
C ALA A 77 -0.49 -7.78 15.00
N GLU A 78 -0.77 -6.96 13.97
CA GLU A 78 0.24 -6.27 13.16
C GLU A 78 -0.08 -4.78 13.05
N HIS A 79 -0.52 -4.18 14.16
CA HIS A 79 -0.87 -2.77 14.22
C HIS A 79 0.24 -1.86 13.66
N CYS A 80 -0.09 -1.13 12.60
CA CYS A 80 0.79 -0.20 11.91
C CYS A 80 0.70 1.20 12.54
N GLY A 81 1.40 1.39 13.66
CA GLY A 81 1.38 2.65 14.42
C GLY A 81 1.98 3.87 13.71
N PHE A 82 2.62 3.68 12.54
CA PHE A 82 3.09 4.77 11.69
C PHE A 82 1.98 5.40 10.85
N LEU A 83 0.80 4.77 10.77
CA LEU A 83 -0.33 5.30 10.02
C LEU A 83 -0.99 6.48 10.74
N SER A 84 -1.26 7.54 9.99
CA SER A 84 -2.02 8.69 10.51
C SER A 84 -3.48 8.34 10.79
N ALA A 85 -4.12 9.05 11.71
CA ALA A 85 -5.55 8.90 12.00
C ALA A 85 -6.42 9.02 10.73
N GLY A 86 -6.07 9.91 9.80
CA GLY A 86 -6.79 10.09 8.53
C GLY A 86 -6.65 8.90 7.57
N ALA A 87 -5.54 8.16 7.62
CA ALA A 87 -5.36 6.94 6.82
C ALA A 87 -6.17 5.76 7.40
N THR A 88 -6.37 5.74 8.71
CA THR A 88 -7.15 4.69 9.41
C THR A 88 -8.64 5.01 9.57
N ALA A 89 -9.05 6.21 9.16
CA ALA A 89 -10.42 6.66 9.28
C ALA A 89 -11.36 5.84 8.37
N PRO A 90 -12.60 5.55 8.81
CA PRO A 90 -13.59 5.02 7.90
C PRO A 90 -13.84 6.02 6.76
N PRO A 91 -14.19 5.55 5.55
CA PRO A 91 -14.49 6.45 4.43
C PRO A 91 -15.63 7.40 4.83
N ALA A 92 -15.41 8.70 4.66
CA ALA A 92 -16.40 9.72 5.00
C ALA A 92 -17.54 9.71 3.97
N GLY A 93 -18.74 9.36 4.41
CA GLY A 93 -20.00 9.65 3.71
C GLY A 93 -20.40 8.65 2.62
N GLU A 94 -21.56 8.04 2.85
CA GLU A 94 -22.31 7.21 1.92
C GLU A 94 -22.76 8.06 0.72
N GLY A 95 -22.23 7.75 -0.46
CA GLY A 95 -22.55 8.46 -1.69
C GLY A 95 -22.05 7.71 -2.91
N GLY A 96 -22.59 6.51 -3.15
CA GLY A 96 -22.59 5.84 -4.46
C GLY A 96 -21.25 5.44 -5.10
N ALA A 97 -20.09 5.66 -4.45
CA ALA A 97 -18.80 5.16 -4.92
C ALA A 97 -18.44 3.86 -4.19
N ARG A 98 -18.05 2.84 -4.95
CA ARG A 98 -17.72 1.50 -4.46
C ARG A 98 -16.76 1.59 -3.28
N VAL A 99 -17.15 1.00 -2.15
CA VAL A 99 -16.43 0.98 -0.86
C VAL A 99 -14.95 0.54 -0.98
N GLY A 100 -14.59 -0.14 -2.08
CA GLY A 100 -13.25 -0.63 -2.36
C GLY A 100 -12.27 0.37 -2.96
N ASP A 101 -12.74 1.31 -3.78
CA ASP A 101 -11.85 2.07 -4.67
C ASP A 101 -11.01 3.11 -3.90
N ASN A 102 -11.51 3.58 -2.75
CA ASN A 102 -10.86 4.67 -2.01
C ASN A 102 -10.04 4.22 -0.79
N MET A 103 -10.29 3.00 -0.28
CA MET A 103 -9.61 2.48 0.92
C MET A 103 -8.20 1.98 0.60
N ALA A 104 -8.05 1.24 -0.51
CA ALA A 104 -6.77 0.75 -0.99
C ALA A 104 -5.96 1.83 -1.69
N ALA A 105 -6.55 2.53 -2.67
CA ALA A 105 -5.84 3.57 -3.45
C ALA A 105 -5.36 4.72 -2.56
N GLY A 106 -6.18 5.17 -1.60
CA GLY A 106 -5.81 6.24 -0.67
C GLY A 106 -4.73 5.84 0.33
N THR A 107 -4.66 4.55 0.71
CA THR A 107 -3.64 4.03 1.63
C THR A 107 -2.34 3.70 0.89
N LEU A 108 -2.40 3.04 -0.27
CA LEU A 108 -1.25 2.76 -1.14
C LEU A 108 -0.57 4.04 -1.65
N ALA A 109 -1.34 5.05 -2.06
CA ALA A 109 -0.79 6.34 -2.48
C ALA A 109 -0.14 7.14 -1.34
N ARG A 110 -0.38 6.75 -0.08
CA ARG A 110 0.28 7.33 1.11
C ARG A 110 1.44 6.49 1.63
N LEU A 111 1.59 5.26 1.13
CA LEU A 111 2.68 4.33 1.43
C LEU A 111 3.79 4.33 0.36
N THR A 112 3.54 4.97 -0.80
CA THR A 112 4.44 5.05 -1.96
C THR A 112 4.67 6.50 -2.36
#